data_AF-A0A257MV02-F1
#
_entry.id   AF-A0A257MV02-F1
#
_cell.length_a   1.000
_cell.length_b   1.000
_cell.length_c   1.000
_cell.angle_alpha   90.00
_cell.angle_beta   90.00
_cell.angle_gamma   90.00
#
_symmetry.space_group_name_H-M   'P 1'
#
loop_
_entity.id
_entity.type
_entity.pdbx_description
1 polymer ?
#
loop_
_entity_poly.entity_id
_entity_poly.type
_entity_poly.pdbx_seq_one_letter_code
_entity_poly.pdbx_strand_id
1 'polypeptide(L)'
;AYQRQPINVYAGETRPWLQGARLTVWELAQDGIPATLLADSAAAWLMKSGAIDWVIVGADRIAANGDTANKIGTYSLAVLAKQHGVKVMVVAPTTTIDWAIENGNQIEIEQRNQNELLPACYIKEDSLVSAWNPVFDVTPAELISAIVTERGVVLNPAEQGMRGLKDGI
;
A
#
# COMPACT_ATOMS: atom_id res chain seq x y z
N ALA A 1 -29.64 -5.21 -11.90
CA ALA A 1 -28.19 -5.46 -12.06
C ALA A 1 -27.46 -4.24 -11.52
N TYR A 2 -26.46 -4.41 -10.66
CA TYR A 2 -25.64 -3.29 -10.19
C TYR A 2 -24.92 -2.68 -11.39
N GLN A 3 -25.30 -1.47 -11.80
CA GLN A 3 -24.60 -0.77 -12.87
C GLN A 3 -23.25 -0.32 -12.32
N ARG A 4 -22.17 -0.94 -12.82
CA ARG A 4 -20.81 -0.49 -12.52
C ARG A 4 -20.68 0.93 -13.08
N GLN A 5 -20.53 1.90 -12.20
CA GLN A 5 -20.12 3.24 -12.62
C GLN A 5 -18.71 3.14 -13.22
N PRO A 6 -18.35 4.00 -14.20
CA PRO A 6 -17.00 4.06 -14.70
C PRO A 6 -16.03 4.43 -13.55
N ILE A 7 -15.02 3.59 -13.35
CA ILE A 7 -13.98 3.79 -12.33
C ILE A 7 -12.70 4.18 -13.06
N ASN A 8 -12.07 5.28 -12.64
CA ASN A 8 -10.74 5.66 -13.11
C ASN A 8 -9.70 5.03 -12.18
N VAL A 9 -8.86 4.13 -12.72
CA VAL A 9 -7.78 3.51 -11.95
C VAL A 9 -6.49 4.25 -12.21
N TYR A 10 -5.81 4.64 -11.13
CA TYR A 10 -4.48 5.24 -11.15
C TYR A 10 -3.53 4.30 -10.40
N ALA A 11 -2.48 3.82 -11.07
CA ALA A 11 -1.51 2.89 -10.48
C ALA A 11 -0.14 3.56 -10.36
N GLY A 12 0.41 3.60 -9.15
CA GLY A 12 1.80 3.99 -8.92
C GLY A 12 2.75 2.99 -9.57
N GLU A 13 3.84 3.46 -10.19
CA GLU A 13 4.81 2.56 -10.82
C GLU A 13 5.44 1.58 -9.82
N THR A 14 5.56 1.98 -8.54
CA THR A 14 6.03 1.17 -7.42
C THR A 14 7.51 0.80 -7.56
N ARG A 15 8.39 1.81 -7.54
CA ARG A 15 9.84 1.59 -7.48
C ARG A 15 10.24 0.90 -6.16
N PRO A 16 11.37 0.16 -6.13
CA PRO A 16 12.31 -0.05 -7.24
C PRO A 16 11.89 -1.10 -8.27
N TRP A 17 11.04 -2.07 -7.89
CA TRP A 17 10.72 -3.25 -8.70
C TRP A 17 9.73 -3.03 -9.83
N LEU A 18 9.09 -1.87 -9.84
CA LEU A 18 8.12 -1.45 -10.84
C LEU A 18 6.90 -2.40 -10.90
N GLN A 19 6.42 -2.87 -9.75
CA GLN A 19 5.34 -3.85 -9.70
C GLN A 19 4.05 -3.26 -10.28
N GLY A 20 3.71 -2.01 -9.98
CA GLY A 20 2.54 -1.37 -10.57
C GLY A 20 2.66 -1.17 -12.09
N ALA A 21 3.85 -0.80 -12.56
CA ALA A 21 4.11 -0.60 -13.99
C ALA A 21 4.19 -1.90 -14.80
N ARG A 22 4.67 -2.99 -14.20
CA ARG A 22 4.93 -4.27 -14.89
C ARG A 22 3.82 -5.30 -14.72
N LEU A 23 3.12 -5.27 -13.59
CA LEU A 23 2.12 -6.26 -13.22
C LEU A 23 0.72 -5.63 -13.19
N THR A 24 0.51 -4.61 -12.35
CA THR A 24 -0.84 -4.05 -12.13
C THR A 24 -1.46 -3.46 -13.39
N VAL A 25 -0.77 -2.58 -14.11
CA VAL A 25 -1.35 -2.01 -15.34
C VAL A 25 -1.46 -3.05 -16.46
N TRP A 26 -0.60 -4.07 -16.45
CA TRP A 26 -0.65 -5.16 -17.42
C TRP A 26 -1.89 -6.04 -17.22
N GLU A 27 -2.15 -6.50 -16.00
CA GLU A 27 -3.32 -7.35 -15.69
C GLU A 27 -4.64 -6.60 -15.87
N LEU A 28 -4.70 -5.32 -15.47
CA LEU A 28 -5.87 -4.47 -15.70
C LEU A 28 -6.17 -4.32 -17.20
N ALA A 29 -5.13 -4.18 -18.03
CA ALA A 29 -5.30 -4.13 -19.48
C ALA A 29 -5.77 -5.48 -20.06
N GLN A 30 -5.32 -6.61 -19.52
CA GLN A 30 -5.82 -7.94 -19.92
C GLN A 30 -7.32 -8.09 -19.63
N ASP A 31 -7.80 -7.52 -18.52
CA ASP A 31 -9.20 -7.56 -18.11
C ASP A 31 -10.07 -6.43 -18.72
N GLY A 32 -9.49 -5.59 -19.58
CA GLY A 32 -10.20 -4.48 -20.22
C GLY A 32 -10.57 -3.34 -19.26
N ILE A 33 -9.84 -3.18 -18.16
CA ILE A 33 -10.02 -2.12 -17.17
C ILE A 33 -9.04 -0.97 -17.50
N PRO A 34 -9.54 0.22 -17.87
CA PRO A 34 -8.68 1.37 -18.14
C PRO A 34 -7.91 1.80 -16.89
N ALA A 35 -6.59 1.93 -17.01
CA ALA A 35 -5.71 2.38 -15.95
C ALA A 35 -4.70 3.42 -16.45
N THR A 36 -4.38 4.39 -15.59
CA THR A 36 -3.34 5.40 -15.82
C THR A 36 -2.15 5.11 -14.90
N LEU A 37 -0.97 4.88 -15.49
CA LEU A 37 0.27 4.73 -14.75
C LEU A 37 0.80 6.11 -14.31
N LEU A 38 1.27 6.22 -13.07
CA LEU A 38 1.94 7.42 -12.56
C LEU A 38 3.28 7.07 -11.90
N ALA A 39 4.23 8.01 -11.98
CA ALA A 39 5.38 7.98 -11.08
C ALA A 39 4.90 8.12 -9.63
N ASP A 40 5.54 7.42 -8.70
CA ASP A 40 5.14 7.43 -7.28
C ASP A 40 5.13 8.87 -6.71
N SER A 41 6.05 9.71 -7.17
CA SER A 41 6.17 11.14 -6.78
C SER A 41 5.05 12.04 -7.31
N ALA A 42 4.27 11.60 -8.31
CA ALA A 42 3.15 12.36 -8.86
C ALA A 42 1.86 12.21 -8.04
N ALA A 43 1.81 11.24 -7.11
CA ALA A 43 0.59 10.91 -6.36
C ALA A 43 0.02 12.11 -5.59
N ALA A 44 0.87 12.87 -4.89
CA ALA A 44 0.43 14.06 -4.14
C ALA A 44 -0.21 15.13 -5.04
N TRP A 45 0.37 15.37 -6.22
CA TRP A 45 -0.16 16.34 -7.18
C TRP A 45 -1.52 15.90 -7.73
N LEU A 46 -1.67 14.60 -8.01
CA LEU A 46 -2.92 14.03 -8.45
C LEU A 46 -4.01 14.09 -7.37
N MET A 47 -3.69 13.77 -6.12
CA MET A 47 -4.61 13.94 -4.99
C MET A 47 -5.03 15.41 -4.82
N LYS A 48 -4.08 16.35 -4.91
CA LYS A 48 -4.36 17.80 -4.83
C LYS A 48 -5.33 18.28 -5.91
N SER A 49 -5.35 17.65 -7.08
CA SER A 49 -6.27 18.01 -8.17
C SER A 49 -7.74 17.66 -7.86
N GLY A 50 -8.00 16.85 -6.83
CA GLY A 50 -9.34 16.37 -6.50
C GLY A 50 -9.81 15.18 -7.34
N ALA A 51 -8.92 14.58 -8.13
CA ALA A 51 -9.24 13.44 -9.00
C ALA A 51 -9.30 12.08 -8.27
N ILE A 52 -8.86 12.01 -7.01
CA ILE A 52 -8.75 10.76 -6.24
C ILE A 52 -9.69 10.80 -5.04
N ASP A 53 -10.58 9.81 -4.96
CA ASP A 53 -11.47 9.61 -3.81
C ASP A 53 -10.89 8.63 -2.78
N TRP A 54 -10.19 7.61 -3.28
CA TRP A 54 -9.67 6.49 -2.49
C TRP A 54 -8.27 6.09 -2.93
N VAL A 55 -7.43 5.80 -1.94
CA VAL A 55 -6.23 4.95 -2.09
C VAL A 55 -6.61 3.55 -1.64
N ILE A 56 -6.43 2.56 -2.52
CA ILE A 56 -6.71 1.15 -2.22
C ILE A 56 -5.41 0.36 -2.38
N VAL A 57 -5.02 -0.37 -1.34
CA VAL A 57 -3.79 -1.16 -1.29
C VAL A 57 -4.04 -2.55 -0.73
N GLY A 58 -3.12 -3.47 -1.03
CA GLY A 58 -3.03 -4.75 -0.33
C GLY A 58 -2.36 -4.62 1.04
N ALA A 59 -1.99 -5.77 1.61
CA ALA A 59 -1.12 -5.84 2.77
C ALA A 59 -0.26 -7.10 2.73
N ASP A 60 0.94 -7.00 3.30
CA ASP A 60 1.83 -8.13 3.55
C ASP A 60 1.66 -8.66 4.98
N ARG A 61 1.37 -7.75 5.93
CA ARG A 61 1.04 -8.11 7.32
C ARG A 61 0.19 -7.02 7.98
N ILE A 62 -0.80 -7.42 8.77
CA ILE A 62 -1.62 -6.50 9.57
C ILE A 62 -1.49 -6.91 11.04
N ALA A 63 -1.14 -5.97 11.92
CA ALA A 63 -1.09 -6.19 13.36
C ALA A 63 -2.49 -6.20 14.00
N ALA A 64 -2.63 -6.69 15.22
CA ALA A 64 -3.93 -6.79 15.88
C ALA A 64 -4.64 -5.42 16.10
N ASN A 65 -3.89 -4.31 16.16
CA ASN A 65 -4.44 -2.94 16.21
C ASN A 65 -4.80 -2.34 14.83
N GLY A 66 -4.52 -3.05 13.73
CA GLY A 66 -4.77 -2.60 12.37
C GLY A 66 -3.60 -1.90 11.68
N ASP A 67 -2.46 -1.71 12.36
CA ASP A 67 -1.26 -1.21 11.69
C ASP A 67 -0.87 -2.18 10.57
N THR A 68 -0.66 -1.63 9.38
CA THR A 68 -0.55 -2.42 8.16
C THR A 68 0.82 -2.23 7.55
N ALA A 69 1.59 -3.32 7.45
CA ALA A 69 2.76 -3.36 6.61
C ALA A 69 2.38 -3.72 5.17
N ASN A 70 2.83 -2.90 4.24
CA ASN A 70 2.66 -3.12 2.80
C ASN A 70 3.87 -2.54 2.06
N LYS A 71 3.91 -2.72 0.73
CA LYS A 71 4.95 -2.22 -0.16
C LYS A 71 5.37 -0.78 0.18
N ILE A 72 6.69 -0.54 0.17
CA ILE A 72 7.28 0.78 0.41
C ILE A 72 6.59 1.85 -0.44
N GLY A 73 6.23 2.98 0.19
CA GLY A 73 5.41 4.04 -0.38
C GLY A 73 3.97 4.07 0.14
N THR A 74 3.46 2.97 0.74
CA THR A 74 2.09 2.91 1.26
C THR A 74 1.86 3.91 2.38
N TYR A 75 2.78 4.00 3.34
CA TYR A 75 2.73 4.99 4.40
C TYR A 75 2.74 6.41 3.86
N SER A 76 3.57 6.69 2.84
CA SER A 76 3.60 8.00 2.18
C SER A 76 2.25 8.34 1.55
N LEU A 77 1.65 7.39 0.81
CA LEU A 77 0.31 7.56 0.24
C LEU A 77 -0.75 7.82 1.30
N ALA A 78 -0.69 7.13 2.44
CA ALA A 78 -1.64 7.31 3.53
C ALA A 78 -1.53 8.71 4.19
N VAL A 79 -0.30 9.20 4.39
CA VAL A 79 -0.04 10.57 4.89
C VAL A 79 -0.57 11.62 3.92
N LEU A 80 -0.28 11.44 2.62
CA LEU A 80 -0.76 12.34 1.56
C LEU A 80 -2.29 12.30 1.46
N ALA A 81 -2.89 11.12 1.58
CA ALA A 81 -4.34 10.95 1.52
C ALA A 81 -5.03 11.72 2.65
N LYS A 82 -4.53 11.60 3.88
CA LYS A 82 -5.02 12.39 5.03
C LYS A 82 -4.92 13.90 4.78
N GLN A 83 -3.81 14.37 4.22
CA GLN A 83 -3.60 15.80 3.89
C GLN A 83 -4.60 16.33 2.85
N HIS A 84 -5.05 15.47 1.93
CA HIS A 84 -5.94 15.85 0.82
C HIS A 84 -7.39 15.41 1.02
N GLY A 85 -7.76 14.85 2.17
CA GLY A 85 -9.12 14.37 2.45
C GLY A 85 -9.51 13.11 1.66
N VAL A 86 -8.52 12.39 1.13
CA VAL A 86 -8.69 11.12 0.42
C VAL A 86 -8.74 9.97 1.43
N LYS A 87 -9.62 8.99 1.19
CA LYS A 87 -9.76 7.83 2.08
C LYS A 87 -8.74 6.74 1.75
N VAL A 88 -8.36 5.95 2.74
CA VAL A 88 -7.42 4.83 2.57
C VAL A 88 -8.12 3.52 2.92
N MET A 89 -8.05 2.57 2.00
CA MET A 89 -8.57 1.22 2.17
C MET A 89 -7.47 0.19 2.03
N VAL A 90 -7.34 -0.67 3.02
CA VAL A 90 -6.52 -1.89 2.94
C VAL A 90 -7.43 -3.06 2.62
N VAL A 91 -7.08 -3.88 1.63
CA VAL A 91 -7.82 -5.08 1.26
C VAL A 91 -6.90 -6.28 1.41
N ALA A 92 -7.18 -7.15 2.37
CA ALA A 92 -6.35 -8.30 2.65
C ALA A 92 -7.16 -9.44 3.30
N PRO A 93 -6.80 -10.70 3.07
CA PRO A 93 -7.48 -11.82 3.73
C PRO A 93 -7.17 -11.84 5.23
N THR A 94 -8.04 -12.45 6.04
CA THR A 94 -7.80 -12.57 7.49
C THR A 94 -6.53 -13.36 7.84
N THR A 95 -6.01 -14.18 6.92
CA THR A 95 -4.72 -14.88 7.05
C THR A 95 -3.50 -13.95 7.02
N THR A 96 -3.65 -12.73 6.52
CA THR A 96 -2.61 -11.69 6.54
C THR A 96 -2.53 -10.98 7.91
N ILE A 97 -3.53 -11.18 8.77
CA ILE A 97 -3.55 -10.61 10.11
C ILE A 97 -2.71 -11.47 11.05
N ASP A 98 -1.68 -10.87 11.62
CA ASP A 98 -0.84 -11.47 12.65
C ASP A 98 -1.44 -11.15 14.02
N TRP A 99 -2.18 -12.10 14.58
CA TRP A 99 -2.85 -11.96 15.88
C TRP A 99 -1.89 -11.94 17.07
N ALA A 100 -0.62 -12.27 16.88
CA ALA A 100 0.38 -12.36 17.95
C ALA A 100 1.08 -11.02 18.20
N ILE A 101 1.09 -10.11 17.21
CA ILE A 101 1.66 -8.77 17.35
C ILE A 101 0.57 -7.74 17.66
N GLU A 102 0.85 -6.87 18.63
CA GLU A 102 -0.10 -5.87 19.09
C GLU A 102 -0.13 -4.64 18.19
N ASN A 103 1.02 -4.25 17.64
CA ASN A 103 1.17 -3.06 16.81
C ASN A 103 2.27 -3.20 15.76
N GLY A 104 2.32 -2.24 14.84
CA GLY A 104 3.21 -2.23 13.70
C GLY A 104 4.71 -2.11 14.04
N ASN A 105 5.08 -1.65 15.24
CA ASN A 105 6.49 -1.55 15.63
C ASN A 105 7.16 -2.92 15.80
N GLN A 106 6.36 -3.99 15.91
CA GLN A 106 6.84 -5.36 16.00
C GLN A 106 7.03 -6.01 14.62
N ILE A 107 6.69 -5.32 13.53
CA ILE A 107 6.89 -5.81 12.18
C ILE A 107 8.32 -5.50 11.74
N GLU A 108 9.12 -6.53 11.51
CA GLU A 108 10.45 -6.39 10.94
C GLU A 108 10.37 -6.01 9.45
N ILE A 109 11.04 -4.94 9.06
CA ILE A 109 11.04 -4.45 7.67
C ILE A 109 12.23 -5.04 6.92
N GLU A 110 11.93 -5.78 5.85
CA GLU A 110 12.94 -6.31 4.93
C GLU A 110 13.72 -5.16 4.28
N GLN A 111 15.04 -5.18 4.45
CA GLN A 111 15.98 -4.38 3.68
C GLN A 111 16.59 -5.25 2.59
N ARG A 112 16.47 -4.81 1.33
CA ARG A 112 16.95 -5.56 0.17
C ARG A 112 18.24 -4.99 -0.39
N ASN A 113 18.81 -5.72 -1.34
CA ASN A 113 20.04 -5.33 -1.99
C ASN A 113 19.90 -3.94 -2.63
N GLN A 114 20.85 -3.05 -2.33
CA GLN A 114 20.91 -1.69 -2.87
C GLN A 114 20.92 -1.62 -4.40
N ASN A 115 21.37 -2.67 -5.08
CA ASN A 115 21.44 -2.74 -6.54
C ASN A 115 20.07 -2.72 -7.23
N GLU A 116 18.98 -2.99 -6.50
CA GLU A 116 17.62 -2.83 -7.03
C GLU A 116 17.27 -1.34 -7.25
N LEU A 117 17.87 -0.45 -6.45
CA LEU A 117 17.65 0.99 -6.51
C LEU A 117 18.78 1.72 -7.24
N LEU A 118 20.03 1.33 -7.01
CA LEU A 118 21.21 2.00 -7.55
C LEU A 118 21.26 1.94 -9.09
N PRO A 119 21.53 3.08 -9.75
CA PRO A 119 21.95 3.07 -11.15
C PRO A 119 23.23 2.26 -11.35
N ALA A 120 23.37 1.63 -12.52
CA ALA A 120 24.49 0.74 -12.84
C ALA A 120 25.88 1.39 -12.66
N CYS A 121 26.01 2.71 -12.86
CA CYS A 121 27.27 3.43 -12.68
C CYS A 121 27.78 3.49 -11.23
N TYR A 122 26.92 3.18 -10.25
CA TYR A 122 27.26 3.13 -8.82
C TYR A 122 27.46 1.69 -8.30
N ILE A 123 27.26 0.67 -9.13
CA ILE A 123 27.44 -0.74 -8.75
C ILE A 123 28.90 -1.15 -9.02
N LYS A 124 29.81 -0.73 -8.15
CA LYS A 124 31.25 -1.02 -8.22
C LYS A 124 31.90 -0.92 -6.84
N GLU A 125 33.03 -1.61 -6.65
CA GLU A 125 33.70 -1.76 -5.35
C GLU A 125 34.15 -0.43 -4.71
N ASP A 126 34.51 0.57 -5.52
CA ASP A 126 35.00 1.89 -5.07
C ASP A 126 33.90 2.97 -5.03
N SER A 127 32.62 2.58 -5.11
CA SER A 127 31.51 3.54 -5.06
C SER A 127 31.41 4.21 -3.70
N LEU A 128 31.36 5.54 -3.69
CA LEU A 128 31.03 6.35 -2.50
C LEU A 128 29.52 6.46 -2.25
N VAL A 129 28.70 5.87 -3.12
CA VAL A 129 27.23 5.94 -3.06
C VAL A 129 26.69 4.58 -2.68
N SER A 130 25.90 4.54 -1.61
CA SER A 130 25.07 3.41 -1.21
C SER A 130 23.59 3.77 -1.30
N ALA A 131 22.71 2.76 -1.33
CA ALA A 131 21.28 2.96 -1.25
C ALA A 131 20.67 2.33 -0.01
N TRP A 132 19.70 3.03 0.58
CA TRP A 132 18.80 2.50 1.60
C TRP A 132 17.55 1.96 0.91
N ASN A 133 17.30 0.66 1.01
CA ASN A 133 16.26 -0.04 0.25
C ASN A 133 15.34 -0.89 1.15
N PRO A 134 14.56 -0.27 2.07
CA PRO A 134 13.45 -0.95 2.71
C PRO A 134 12.35 -1.20 1.67
N VAL A 135 11.80 -2.41 1.61
CA VAL A 135 10.78 -2.76 0.60
C VAL A 135 9.37 -2.87 1.12
N PHE A 136 9.19 -2.55 2.39
CA PHE A 136 7.90 -2.35 3.04
C PHE A 136 8.00 -1.12 3.94
N ASP A 137 6.84 -0.54 4.25
CA ASP A 137 6.67 0.40 5.36
C ASP A 137 5.43 0.01 6.17
N VAL A 138 5.28 0.62 7.34
CA VAL A 138 4.12 0.42 8.20
C VAL A 138 3.24 1.66 8.14
N THR A 139 1.99 1.47 7.77
CA THR A 139 0.94 2.48 7.84
C THR A 139 0.18 2.35 9.16
N PRO A 140 0.24 3.37 10.04
CA PRO A 140 -0.53 3.38 11.27
C PRO A 140 -2.05 3.29 11.01
N ALA A 141 -2.76 2.57 11.86
CA ALA A 141 -4.21 2.36 11.73
C ALA A 141 -5.01 3.69 11.69
N GLU A 142 -4.49 4.77 12.30
CA GLU A 142 -5.10 6.11 12.30
C GLU A 142 -5.13 6.79 10.92
N LEU A 143 -4.37 6.30 9.96
CA LEU A 143 -4.38 6.78 8.58
C LEU A 143 -5.25 5.91 7.67
N ILE A 144 -5.81 4.80 8.19
CA ILE A 144 -6.59 3.83 7.43
C ILE A 144 -8.07 4.07 7.71
N SER A 145 -8.87 4.25 6.66
CA SER A 145 -10.32 4.45 6.79
C SER A 145 -11.06 3.12 6.93
N ALA A 146 -10.61 2.08 6.22
CA ALA A 146 -11.22 0.76 6.26
C ALA A 146 -10.21 -0.36 5.98
N ILE A 147 -10.39 -1.50 6.66
CA ILE A 147 -9.73 -2.76 6.33
C ILE A 147 -10.82 -3.75 5.89
N VAL A 148 -10.71 -4.24 4.65
CA VAL A 148 -11.66 -5.15 4.01
C VAL A 148 -11.07 -6.54 3.96
N THR A 149 -11.83 -7.52 4.44
CA THR A 149 -11.47 -8.94 4.45
C THR A 149 -12.61 -9.77 3.87
N GLU A 150 -12.40 -11.07 3.67
CA GLU A 150 -13.45 -12.01 3.27
C GLU A 150 -14.52 -12.21 4.37
N ARG A 151 -14.26 -11.79 5.60
CA ARG A 151 -15.17 -11.89 6.75
C ARG A 151 -15.94 -10.61 7.06
N GLY A 152 -15.66 -9.53 6.32
CA GLY A 152 -16.31 -8.24 6.50
C GLY A 152 -15.33 -7.08 6.50
N VAL A 153 -15.85 -5.92 6.90
CA VAL A 153 -15.15 -4.64 6.87
C VAL A 153 -15.00 -4.09 8.28
N VAL A 154 -13.76 -3.74 8.64
CA VAL A 154 -13.44 -2.98 9.85
C VAL A 154 -13.28 -1.52 9.45
N LEU A 155 -14.23 -0.67 9.85
CA LEU A 155 -14.14 0.78 9.70
C LEU A 155 -13.37 1.37 10.88
N ASN A 156 -12.57 2.41 10.64
CA ASN A 156 -11.74 3.08 11.67
C ASN A 156 -10.96 2.06 12.53
N PRO A 157 -10.04 1.28 11.94
CA PRO A 157 -9.31 0.22 12.64
C PRO A 157 -8.54 0.72 13.87
N ALA A 158 -8.13 1.99 13.92
CA ALA A 158 -7.50 2.57 15.12
C ALA A 158 -8.40 2.51 16.37
N GLU A 159 -9.72 2.61 16.19
CA GLU A 159 -10.69 2.56 17.30
C GLU A 159 -11.19 1.14 17.55
N GLN A 160 -11.46 0.40 16.47
CA GLN A 160 -12.10 -0.92 16.55
C GLN A 160 -11.09 -2.07 16.77
N GLY A 161 -9.84 -1.88 16.35
CA GLY A 161 -8.87 -2.96 16.19
C GLY A 161 -9.36 -4.06 15.24
N MET A 162 -8.60 -5.15 15.17
CA MET A 162 -8.91 -6.28 14.27
C MET A 162 -9.55 -7.46 15.00
N ARG A 163 -9.52 -7.48 16.34
CA ARG A 163 -9.87 -8.65 17.16
C ARG A 163 -11.32 -9.13 16.99
N GLY A 164 -12.25 -8.23 16.65
CA GLY A 164 -13.64 -8.61 16.35
C GLY A 164 -13.81 -9.57 15.16
N LEU A 165 -12.80 -9.69 14.29
CA LEU A 165 -12.79 -10.68 13.19
C LEU A 165 -12.30 -12.07 13.62
N LYS A 166 -11.69 -12.19 14.81
CA LYS A 166 -11.12 -13.44 15.32
C LYS A 166 -12.17 -14.45 15.75
N ASP A 167 -13.34 -13.99 16.20
CA ASP A 167 -14.40 -14.83 16.78
C ASP A 167 -15.12 -15.74 15.77
N GLY A 168 -14.69 -15.75 14.51
CA GLY A 168 -15.11 -16.72 13.49
C GLY A 168 -14.03 -17.70 13.02
N ILE A 169 -12.84 -17.73 13.66
CA ILE A 169 -11.74 -18.69 13.37
C ILE A 169 -11.90 -19.93 14.24
#